data_AF-A0A1Z5T9L8-F1
#
_entry.id   AF-A0A1Z5T9L8-F1
#
_cell.length_a   1.000
_cell.length_b   1.000
_cell.length_c   1.000
_cell.angle_alpha   90.00
_cell.angle_beta   90.00
_cell.angle_gamma   90.00
#
_symmetry.space_group_name_H-M   'P 1'
#
loop_
_entity.id
_entity.type
_entity.pdbx_description
1 polymer ?
#
loop_
_entity_poly.entity_id
_entity_poly.type
_entity_poly.pdbx_seq_one_letter_code
_entity_poly.pdbx_strand_id
1 'polypeptide(L)'
;MWKNKRNVRIQYTPLEASSPSIDQENTDRLDDLVTYQSLNSEKIHTVEGVDTCSSNGDARGEWDWRGKGLLKIASSHWEVLGWGEEEGTGNKWVVTEFAKTLFTPAGIDIYSRDRRGLRQETIEHIKKALAAIEDGDVQKLAEQLFEVRVDDGLQALHHIEDVRPLIMAQSGSYIPDDRTKGNRIAKRTVYDADLVHGLIDSAPILHVSFNAPSQDPSSPQFPTILPMLGCTGQFSPNKNPSIYIHGSSVTRLTRLTAEGPLPVCVSATFVDGYVLSLTPFHNSCNYRSAICFGHATLVQDPEEVLYALRLITNNAISERWENSRVPPTKAEITSTGILKVEIESASAKTRVGGPDDDKSDLRDEGTRESTWVGVVPSYQVLGDPVPAEYNRVERVPEYLNDWVADVNSLNEQKAVDAVDEEGGES
;
A
#
# COMPACT_ATOMS: atom_id res chain seq x y z
N MET A 1 -11.66 0.17 15.69
CA MET A 1 -11.49 0.53 14.27
C MET A 1 -12.65 1.36 13.71
N TRP A 2 -13.91 0.93 13.86
CA TRP A 2 -15.04 1.42 13.05
C TRP A 2 -15.82 2.66 13.56
N LYS A 3 -15.34 3.37 14.58
CA LYS A 3 -16.12 4.42 15.28
C LYS A 3 -16.55 5.59 14.39
N ASN A 4 -15.79 5.88 13.35
CA ASN A 4 -16.04 6.94 12.37
C ASN A 4 -16.45 6.40 10.99
N LYS A 5 -16.84 5.12 10.91
CA LYS A 5 -17.22 4.44 9.66
C LYS A 5 -18.67 3.95 9.73
N ARG A 6 -19.26 3.68 8.56
CA ARG A 6 -20.60 3.11 8.38
C ARG A 6 -20.60 2.06 7.28
N ASN A 7 -21.66 1.25 7.23
CA ASN A 7 -21.90 0.24 6.20
C ASN A 7 -20.72 -0.73 6.03
N VAL A 8 -20.04 -1.07 7.13
CA VAL A 8 -18.89 -1.99 7.13
C VAL A 8 -19.37 -3.39 6.75
N ARG A 9 -18.71 -4.01 5.78
CA ARG A 9 -18.95 -5.40 5.37
C ARG A 9 -17.63 -6.10 5.17
N ILE A 10 -17.58 -7.35 5.59
CA ILE A 10 -16.41 -8.20 5.46
C ILE A 10 -16.84 -9.47 4.73
N GLN A 11 -16.11 -9.82 3.68
CA GLN A 11 -16.36 -10.99 2.86
C GLN A 11 -15.12 -11.88 2.83
N TYR A 12 -15.26 -13.07 3.42
CA TYR A 12 -14.29 -14.14 3.31
C TYR A 12 -14.66 -15.08 2.17
N THR A 13 -13.72 -15.33 1.26
CA THR A 13 -13.87 -16.31 0.16
C THR A 13 -12.81 -17.39 0.30
N PRO A 14 -13.18 -18.68 0.42
CA PRO A 14 -12.19 -19.77 0.47
C PRO A 14 -11.25 -19.74 -0.74
N LEU A 15 -9.94 -19.80 -0.48
CA LEU A 15 -8.91 -19.95 -1.51
C LEU A 15 -8.44 -21.40 -1.60
N GLU A 16 -7.69 -21.71 -2.66
CA GLU A 16 -6.97 -22.98 -2.75
C GLU A 16 -6.06 -23.17 -1.54
N ALA A 17 -6.15 -24.35 -0.92
CA ALA A 17 -5.38 -24.68 0.27
C ALA A 17 -3.87 -24.60 -0.01
N SER A 18 -3.08 -24.26 1.02
CA SER A 18 -1.63 -24.09 0.87
C SER A 18 -0.90 -25.39 0.52
N SER A 19 -1.51 -26.54 0.83
CA SER A 19 -0.97 -27.87 0.60
C SER A 19 -2.06 -28.84 0.11
N PRO A 20 -1.74 -29.77 -0.80
CA PRO A 20 -2.67 -30.84 -1.21
C PRO A 20 -3.13 -31.77 -0.07
N SER A 21 -2.45 -31.74 1.08
CA SER A 21 -2.84 -32.51 2.27
C SER A 21 -3.97 -31.87 3.07
N ILE A 22 -4.34 -30.63 2.76
CA ILE A 22 -5.40 -29.88 3.43
C ILE A 22 -6.66 -29.99 2.56
N ASP A 23 -7.78 -30.36 3.17
CA ASP A 23 -9.06 -30.44 2.47
C ASP A 23 -9.50 -29.06 1.99
N GLN A 24 -9.93 -28.96 0.74
CA GLN A 24 -10.41 -27.71 0.15
C GLN A 24 -11.67 -27.19 0.86
N GLU A 25 -12.51 -28.09 1.41
CA GLU A 25 -13.67 -27.72 2.22
C GLU A 25 -13.28 -27.15 3.60
N ASN A 26 -12.03 -27.39 4.04
CA ASN A 26 -11.45 -26.88 5.28
C ASN A 26 -10.11 -26.15 5.03
N THR A 27 -10.10 -25.32 3.97
CA THR A 27 -8.92 -24.58 3.53
C THR A 27 -8.30 -23.77 4.68
N ASP A 28 -6.99 -23.62 4.63
CA ASP A 28 -6.20 -22.79 5.52
C ASP A 28 -5.97 -21.37 4.97
N ARG A 29 -6.65 -21.01 3.88
CA ARG A 29 -6.47 -19.71 3.21
C ARG A 29 -7.81 -19.08 2.82
N LEU A 30 -8.01 -17.82 3.19
CA LEU A 30 -9.20 -17.04 2.85
C LEU A 30 -8.81 -15.75 2.14
N ASP A 31 -9.56 -15.40 1.10
CA ASP A 31 -9.56 -14.07 0.52
C ASP A 31 -10.42 -13.16 1.41
N ASP A 32 -9.86 -12.06 1.89
CA ASP A 32 -10.55 -11.09 2.72
C ASP A 32 -10.78 -9.79 1.95
N LEU A 33 -12.05 -9.40 1.84
CA LEU A 33 -12.48 -8.11 1.33
C LEU A 33 -13.33 -7.40 2.37
N VAL A 34 -12.79 -6.32 2.91
CA VAL A 34 -13.52 -5.37 3.75
C VAL A 34 -13.97 -4.20 2.89
N THR A 35 -15.21 -3.77 3.06
CA THR A 35 -15.74 -2.54 2.46
C THR A 35 -16.36 -1.67 3.53
N TYR A 36 -16.19 -0.35 3.42
CA TYR A 36 -16.77 0.61 4.37
C TYR A 36 -16.93 2.00 3.74
N GLN A 37 -17.68 2.87 4.39
CA GLN A 37 -17.76 4.28 4.05
C GLN A 37 -17.43 5.13 5.28
N SER A 38 -16.80 6.29 5.09
CA SER A 38 -16.73 7.31 6.16
C SER A 38 -18.14 7.86 6.43
N LEU A 39 -18.41 8.30 7.67
CA LEU A 39 -19.75 8.73 8.10
C LEU A 39 -20.40 9.79 7.19
N ASN A 40 -19.60 10.67 6.58
CA ASN A 40 -20.04 11.80 5.77
C ASN A 40 -19.73 11.63 4.27
N SER A 41 -19.37 10.43 3.83
CA SER A 41 -18.99 10.14 2.44
C SER A 41 -19.85 9.02 1.86
N GLU A 42 -20.19 9.14 0.58
CA GLU A 42 -20.84 8.08 -0.19
C GLU A 42 -19.82 7.14 -0.88
N LYS A 43 -18.53 7.49 -0.85
CA LYS A 43 -17.47 6.65 -1.44
C LYS A 43 -17.26 5.39 -0.61
N ILE A 44 -17.30 4.24 -1.30
CA ILE A 44 -16.95 2.94 -0.72
C ILE A 44 -15.43 2.80 -0.77
N HIS A 45 -14.84 2.57 0.39
CA HIS A 45 -13.44 2.18 0.57
C HIS A 45 -13.36 0.67 0.64
N THR A 46 -12.25 0.11 0.15
CA THR A 46 -11.97 -1.33 0.21
C THR A 46 -10.62 -1.58 0.90
N VAL A 47 -10.55 -2.66 1.66
CA VAL A 47 -9.31 -3.23 2.19
C VAL A 47 -9.30 -4.70 1.77
N GLU A 48 -8.24 -5.11 1.10
CA GLU A 48 -8.11 -6.45 0.56
C GLU A 48 -6.90 -7.14 1.18
N GLY A 49 -7.06 -8.42 1.53
CA GLY A 49 -6.02 -9.24 2.10
C GLY A 49 -6.23 -10.73 1.87
N VAL A 50 -5.32 -11.51 2.44
CA VAL A 50 -5.39 -12.97 2.50
C VAL A 50 -5.15 -13.37 3.96
N ASP A 51 -6.09 -14.11 4.53
CA ASP A 51 -5.90 -14.78 5.81
C ASP A 51 -5.27 -16.14 5.59
N THR A 52 -4.26 -16.47 6.40
CA THR A 52 -3.65 -17.78 6.47
C THR A 52 -3.82 -18.34 7.88
N CYS A 53 -4.34 -19.55 8.00
CA CYS A 53 -4.55 -20.19 9.29
C CYS A 53 -3.20 -20.39 10.00
N SER A 54 -3.08 -19.89 11.23
CA SER A 54 -1.87 -20.03 12.05
C SER A 54 -1.97 -21.19 13.05
N SER A 55 -3.19 -21.68 13.32
CA SER A 55 -3.39 -22.80 14.25
C SER A 55 -2.94 -24.15 13.68
N ASN A 56 -2.31 -24.97 14.52
CA ASN A 56 -1.84 -26.30 14.16
C ASN A 56 -2.99 -27.34 14.16
N GLY A 57 -3.01 -28.24 13.17
CA GLY A 57 -3.96 -29.35 13.08
C GLY A 57 -5.28 -28.98 12.38
N ASP A 58 -6.39 -29.59 12.81
CA ASP A 58 -7.73 -29.38 12.23
C ASP A 58 -8.44 -28.13 12.78
N ALA A 59 -7.86 -27.48 13.79
CA ALA A 59 -8.38 -26.22 14.32
C ALA A 59 -8.24 -25.10 13.27
N ARG A 60 -9.26 -24.23 13.21
CA ARG A 60 -9.34 -23.06 12.32
C ARG A 60 -9.75 -21.81 13.10
N GLY A 61 -9.13 -21.65 14.26
CA GLY A 61 -9.48 -20.60 15.23
C GLY A 61 -8.61 -19.36 15.13
N GLU A 62 -7.39 -19.48 14.59
CA GLU A 62 -6.38 -18.42 14.59
C GLU A 62 -5.85 -18.21 13.17
N TRP A 63 -5.69 -16.93 12.80
CA TRP A 63 -5.43 -16.52 11.44
C TRP A 63 -4.47 -15.33 11.39
N ASP A 64 -3.56 -15.35 10.43
CA ASP A 64 -2.70 -14.24 10.08
C ASP A 64 -3.20 -13.62 8.79
N TRP A 65 -3.73 -12.41 8.90
CA TRP A 65 -4.11 -11.57 7.77
C TRP A 65 -2.88 -10.90 7.17
N ARG A 66 -2.80 -10.85 5.84
CA ARG A 66 -1.83 -10.04 5.11
C ARG A 66 -2.50 -9.30 3.96
N GLY A 67 -2.26 -8.00 3.84
CA GLY A 67 -2.91 -7.18 2.80
C GLY A 67 -2.51 -7.56 1.36
N LYS A 68 -3.25 -7.05 0.37
CA LYS A 68 -2.93 -7.19 -1.06
C LYS A 68 -2.40 -5.88 -1.65
N GLY A 69 -1.76 -5.98 -2.81
CA GLY A 69 -1.18 -4.83 -3.52
C GLY A 69 -0.21 -4.02 -2.64
N LEU A 70 -0.49 -2.73 -2.46
CA LEU A 70 0.27 -1.82 -1.60
C LEU A 70 0.23 -2.21 -0.10
N LEU A 71 -0.75 -3.01 0.32
CA LEU A 71 -0.93 -3.49 1.69
C LEU A 71 -0.24 -4.84 1.96
N LYS A 72 0.51 -5.43 1.00
CA LYS A 72 1.23 -6.72 1.18
C LYS A 72 2.19 -6.77 2.38
N ILE A 73 2.54 -5.62 2.91
CA ILE A 73 3.39 -5.44 4.08
C ILE A 73 2.60 -5.38 5.39
N ALA A 74 1.33 -4.97 5.36
CA ALA A 74 0.50 -4.93 6.54
C ALA A 74 0.08 -6.35 6.91
N SER A 75 0.26 -6.70 8.17
CA SER A 75 -0.22 -7.97 8.72
C SER A 75 -0.94 -7.75 10.05
N SER A 76 -1.86 -8.66 10.36
CA SER A 76 -2.60 -8.66 11.62
C SER A 76 -2.88 -10.10 12.01
N HIS A 77 -2.63 -10.44 13.27
CA HIS A 77 -3.08 -11.70 13.84
C HIS A 77 -4.49 -11.53 14.39
N TRP A 78 -5.39 -12.47 14.13
CA TRP A 78 -6.73 -12.49 14.70
C TRP A 78 -7.22 -13.90 14.98
N GLU A 79 -8.13 -14.00 15.96
CA GLU A 79 -8.66 -15.27 16.43
C GLU A 79 -10.18 -15.21 16.61
N VAL A 80 -10.82 -16.39 16.56
CA VAL A 80 -12.24 -16.58 16.79
C VAL A 80 -12.47 -16.89 18.26
N LEU A 81 -13.05 -15.94 19.00
CA LEU A 81 -13.42 -16.13 20.41
C LEU A 81 -14.70 -16.96 20.58
N GLY A 82 -15.58 -16.94 19.58
CA GLY A 82 -16.81 -17.73 19.61
C GLY A 82 -17.71 -17.49 18.41
N TRP A 83 -18.63 -18.42 18.17
CA TRP A 83 -19.61 -18.32 17.09
C TRP A 83 -20.90 -19.04 17.49
N GLY A 84 -21.99 -18.73 16.79
CA GLY A 84 -23.26 -19.38 17.04
C GLY A 84 -24.34 -19.01 16.04
N GLU A 85 -25.56 -19.47 16.34
CA GLU A 85 -26.77 -19.14 15.58
C GLU A 85 -27.84 -18.66 16.57
N GLU A 86 -28.51 -17.56 16.23
CA GLU A 86 -29.62 -17.04 17.01
C GLU A 86 -30.82 -18.01 16.96
N GLU A 87 -31.28 -18.43 18.13
CA GLU A 87 -32.38 -19.40 18.24
C GLU A 87 -33.64 -18.92 17.50
N GLY A 88 -34.11 -19.75 16.57
CA GLY A 88 -35.33 -19.53 15.81
C GLY A 88 -35.23 -18.50 14.69
N THR A 89 -34.04 -17.92 14.40
CA THR A 89 -33.89 -16.93 13.31
C THR A 89 -33.01 -17.43 12.16
N GLY A 90 -32.12 -18.40 12.39
CA GLY A 90 -31.12 -18.81 11.42
C GLY A 90 -29.97 -17.81 11.23
N ASN A 91 -29.95 -16.72 11.99
CA ASN A 91 -28.92 -15.69 11.90
C ASN A 91 -27.66 -16.14 12.62
N LYS A 92 -26.60 -16.39 11.85
CA LYS A 92 -25.31 -16.82 12.37
C LYS A 92 -24.44 -15.62 12.72
N TRP A 93 -23.64 -15.79 13.76
CA TRP A 93 -22.73 -14.78 14.25
C TRP A 93 -21.37 -15.39 14.61
N VAL A 94 -20.35 -14.56 14.59
CA VAL A 94 -19.01 -14.87 15.06
C VAL A 94 -18.45 -13.66 15.80
N VAL A 95 -17.59 -13.90 16.77
CA VAL A 95 -16.84 -12.89 17.52
C VAL A 95 -15.37 -13.15 17.27
N THR A 96 -14.66 -12.14 16.79
CA THR A 96 -13.22 -12.20 16.62
C THR A 96 -12.52 -11.20 17.52
N GLU A 97 -11.31 -11.54 17.89
CA GLU A 97 -10.33 -10.61 18.45
C GLU A 97 -9.19 -10.46 17.47
N PHE A 98 -8.70 -9.23 17.29
CA PHE A 98 -7.54 -8.97 16.46
C PHE A 98 -6.50 -8.16 17.22
N ALA A 99 -5.24 -8.54 17.02
CA ALA A 99 -4.10 -7.91 17.62
C ALA A 99 -3.92 -6.48 17.11
N LYS A 100 -3.33 -5.63 17.96
CA LYS A 100 -2.93 -4.28 17.57
C LYS A 100 -1.96 -4.36 16.39
N THR A 101 -2.25 -3.60 15.34
CA THR A 101 -1.31 -3.32 14.25
C THR A 101 -0.80 -1.88 14.39
N LEU A 102 0.11 -1.44 13.50
CA LEU A 102 0.49 -0.02 13.45
C LEU A 102 -0.63 0.88 12.91
N PHE A 103 -1.68 0.32 12.32
CA PHE A 103 -2.81 1.05 11.71
C PHE A 103 -4.08 0.98 12.55
N THR A 104 -4.23 -0.06 13.36
CA THR A 104 -5.45 -0.37 14.09
C THR A 104 -5.11 -0.76 15.52
N PRO A 105 -5.75 -0.15 16.54
CA PRO A 105 -5.66 -0.67 17.89
C PRO A 105 -6.25 -2.08 17.93
N ALA A 106 -5.81 -2.91 18.87
CA ALA A 106 -6.45 -4.19 19.14
C ALA A 106 -7.95 -4.02 19.34
N GLY A 107 -8.75 -5.00 18.95
CA GLY A 107 -10.19 -4.87 18.98
C GLY A 107 -10.93 -6.19 18.96
N ILE A 108 -12.21 -6.12 19.33
CA ILE A 108 -13.17 -7.20 19.21
C ILE A 108 -14.24 -6.77 18.22
N ASP A 109 -14.50 -7.60 17.21
CA ASP A 109 -15.58 -7.40 16.26
C ASP A 109 -16.64 -8.50 16.43
N ILE A 110 -17.93 -8.10 16.38
CA ILE A 110 -19.07 -9.02 16.39
C ILE A 110 -19.73 -8.97 15.02
N TYR A 111 -19.77 -10.11 14.35
CA TYR A 111 -20.25 -10.22 12.97
C TYR A 111 -21.64 -10.87 12.99
N SER A 112 -22.48 -10.45 12.05
CA SER A 112 -23.78 -11.06 11.79
C SER A 112 -23.92 -11.36 10.30
N ARG A 113 -24.51 -12.51 9.97
CA ARG A 113 -24.89 -12.83 8.58
C ARG A 113 -26.12 -12.04 8.13
N ASP A 114 -26.95 -11.58 9.05
CA ASP A 114 -28.06 -10.68 8.76
C ASP A 114 -27.59 -9.22 8.78
N ARG A 115 -27.90 -8.50 7.69
CA ARG A 115 -27.59 -7.07 7.55
C ARG A 115 -28.26 -6.18 8.60
N ARG A 116 -29.30 -6.69 9.29
CA ARG A 116 -30.00 -6.00 10.38
C ARG A 116 -29.28 -6.13 11.72
N GLY A 117 -28.19 -6.89 11.79
CA GLY A 117 -27.49 -7.19 13.03
C GLY A 117 -28.12 -8.32 13.84
N LEU A 118 -27.69 -8.43 15.10
CA LEU A 118 -28.17 -9.43 16.06
C LEU A 118 -29.27 -8.86 16.96
N ARG A 119 -30.13 -9.71 17.54
CA ARG A 119 -31.05 -9.26 18.58
C ARG A 119 -30.25 -8.76 19.79
N GLN A 120 -30.81 -7.75 20.47
CA GLN A 120 -30.19 -7.18 21.66
C GLN A 120 -29.88 -8.24 22.72
N GLU A 121 -30.78 -9.21 22.93
CA GLU A 121 -30.57 -10.32 23.87
C GLU A 121 -29.30 -11.12 23.55
N THR A 122 -29.06 -11.42 22.26
CA THR A 122 -27.84 -12.12 21.82
C THR A 122 -26.60 -11.27 22.05
N ILE A 123 -26.66 -9.97 21.77
CA ILE A 123 -25.54 -9.04 22.03
C ILE A 123 -25.22 -9.00 23.54
N GLU A 124 -26.23 -8.91 24.41
CA GLU A 124 -26.02 -8.92 25.86
C GLU A 124 -25.43 -10.24 26.36
N HIS A 125 -25.87 -11.38 25.80
CA HIS A 125 -25.28 -12.68 26.12
C HIS A 125 -23.81 -12.77 25.66
N ILE A 126 -23.48 -12.28 24.47
CA ILE A 126 -22.09 -12.23 23.98
C ILE A 126 -21.24 -11.34 24.89
N LYS A 127 -21.71 -10.13 25.22
CA LYS A 127 -21.00 -9.21 26.13
C LYS A 127 -20.76 -9.84 27.50
N LYS A 128 -21.76 -10.52 28.06
CA LYS A 128 -21.63 -11.23 29.34
C LYS A 128 -20.61 -12.36 29.25
N ALA A 129 -20.57 -13.09 28.14
CA ALA A 129 -19.60 -14.15 27.91
C ALA A 129 -18.18 -13.59 27.79
N LEU A 130 -17.98 -12.52 27.00
CA LEU A 130 -16.69 -11.83 26.87
C LEU A 130 -16.18 -11.29 28.22
N ALA A 131 -17.06 -10.70 29.03
CA ALA A 131 -16.71 -10.22 30.37
C ALA A 131 -16.34 -11.35 31.35
N ALA A 132 -16.69 -12.60 31.05
CA ALA A 132 -16.37 -13.76 31.87
C ALA A 132 -15.06 -14.47 31.44
N ILE A 133 -14.44 -14.07 30.32
CA ILE A 133 -13.14 -14.57 29.90
C ILE A 133 -12.09 -14.05 30.89
N GLU A 134 -11.22 -14.92 31.41
CA GLU A 134 -10.14 -14.58 32.35
C GLU A 134 -8.95 -13.90 31.63
N ASP A 135 -9.25 -12.95 30.74
CA ASP A 135 -8.28 -12.11 30.04
C ASP A 135 -8.63 -10.63 30.25
N GLY A 136 -7.69 -9.88 30.84
CA GLY A 136 -7.91 -8.49 31.23
C GLY A 136 -8.00 -7.50 30.07
N ASP A 137 -7.51 -7.85 28.88
CA ASP A 137 -7.58 -7.01 27.69
C ASP A 137 -8.87 -7.27 26.92
N VAL A 138 -9.29 -8.54 26.79
CA VAL A 138 -10.61 -8.91 26.24
C VAL A 138 -11.74 -8.23 27.03
N GLN A 139 -11.66 -8.25 28.36
CA GLN A 139 -12.65 -7.58 29.23
C GLN A 139 -12.75 -6.07 28.94
N LYS A 140 -11.61 -5.37 28.82
CA LYS A 140 -11.60 -3.93 28.51
C LYS A 140 -12.11 -3.62 27.11
N LEU A 141 -11.81 -4.48 26.13
CA LEU A 141 -12.29 -4.32 24.75
C LEU A 141 -13.80 -4.54 24.67
N ALA A 142 -14.33 -5.53 25.40
CA ALA A 142 -15.76 -5.81 25.47
C ALA A 142 -16.58 -4.62 26.02
N GLU A 143 -16.05 -3.89 27.01
CA GLU A 143 -16.68 -2.66 27.54
C GLU A 143 -16.80 -1.53 26.51
N GLN A 144 -15.96 -1.56 25.47
CA GLN A 144 -15.88 -0.51 24.44
C GLN A 144 -16.67 -0.84 23.17
N LEU A 145 -17.38 -1.96 23.12
CA LEU A 145 -18.21 -2.36 21.99
C LEU A 145 -19.28 -1.31 21.69
N PHE A 146 -19.39 -0.94 20.40
CA PHE A 146 -20.36 0.00 19.89
C PHE A 146 -20.98 -0.55 18.61
N GLU A 147 -22.19 -0.11 18.29
CA GLU A 147 -22.86 -0.49 17.06
C GLU A 147 -22.31 0.31 15.87
N VAL A 148 -21.94 -0.37 14.79
CA VAL A 148 -21.57 0.27 13.53
C VAL A 148 -22.84 0.70 12.81
N ARG A 149 -22.90 1.97 12.41
CA ARG A 149 -24.06 2.51 11.70
C ARG A 149 -24.25 1.81 10.35
N VAL A 150 -25.48 1.38 10.09
CA VAL A 150 -25.93 0.86 8.78
C VAL A 150 -27.09 1.73 8.30
N ASP A 151 -27.05 2.21 7.05
CA ASP A 151 -28.14 3.01 6.51
C ASP A 151 -29.29 2.13 5.99
N ASP A 152 -30.54 2.48 6.36
CA ASP A 152 -31.74 1.81 5.88
C ASP A 152 -31.97 2.07 4.38
N GLY A 153 -32.19 1.00 3.60
CA GLY A 153 -32.64 1.13 2.20
C GLY A 153 -31.69 0.64 1.11
N LEU A 154 -30.56 -0.02 1.44
CA LEU A 154 -29.79 -0.80 0.46
C LEU A 154 -30.56 -2.08 0.07
N GLN A 155 -31.64 -1.93 -0.71
CA GLN A 155 -31.90 -2.87 -1.80
C GLN A 155 -30.65 -2.87 -2.67
N ALA A 156 -30.20 -4.06 -3.08
CA ALA A 156 -29.19 -4.31 -4.11
C ALA A 156 -28.96 -3.13 -5.07
N LEU A 157 -28.15 -2.16 -4.66
CA LEU A 157 -27.59 -1.17 -5.57
C LEU A 157 -26.34 -1.85 -6.10
N HIS A 158 -26.59 -2.61 -7.17
CA HIS A 158 -25.65 -3.37 -7.99
C HIS A 158 -25.11 -4.61 -7.23
N HIS A 159 -25.53 -5.83 -7.57
CA HIS A 159 -24.84 -6.56 -8.64
C HIS A 159 -23.51 -5.88 -8.98
N ILE A 160 -22.49 -6.12 -8.14
CA ILE A 160 -21.10 -5.99 -8.55
C ILE A 160 -20.84 -7.14 -9.54
N GLU A 161 -21.53 -7.10 -10.68
CA GLU A 161 -20.90 -7.43 -11.95
C GLU A 161 -20.18 -6.13 -12.33
N ASP A 162 -18.85 -6.19 -12.51
CA ASP A 162 -17.94 -5.07 -12.85
C ASP A 162 -17.47 -4.09 -11.75
N VAL A 163 -16.86 -4.62 -10.67
CA VAL A 163 -15.67 -3.98 -10.07
C VAL A 163 -14.39 -4.82 -10.27
N ARG A 164 -14.50 -5.89 -11.06
CA ARG A 164 -13.37 -6.49 -11.79
C ARG A 164 -13.37 -5.89 -13.21
N PRO A 165 -12.93 -4.64 -13.38
CA PRO A 165 -11.53 -4.49 -13.75
C PRO A 165 -10.94 -3.15 -13.29
N LEU A 166 -10.14 -3.12 -12.21
CA LEU A 166 -9.19 -2.01 -12.02
C LEU A 166 -8.01 -2.28 -11.07
N ILE A 167 -7.98 -3.34 -10.26
CA ILE A 167 -6.78 -3.71 -9.44
C ILE A 167 -6.52 -5.23 -9.45
N MET A 168 -6.94 -5.93 -10.52
CA MET A 168 -6.55 -7.32 -10.78
C MET A 168 -6.37 -7.50 -12.29
N ALA A 169 -5.45 -6.74 -12.89
CA ALA A 169 -4.65 -7.41 -13.92
C ALA A 169 -3.85 -8.46 -13.13
N GLN A 170 -3.83 -9.72 -13.57
CA GLN A 170 -2.70 -10.58 -13.23
C GLN A 170 -1.47 -9.76 -13.59
N SER A 171 -0.77 -9.22 -12.61
CA SER A 171 0.41 -8.43 -12.85
C SER A 171 1.44 -9.38 -13.44
N GLY A 172 1.63 -9.24 -14.74
CA GLY A 172 2.69 -9.96 -15.43
C GLY A 172 4.02 -9.61 -14.78
N SER A 173 4.96 -10.54 -14.79
CA SER A 173 6.34 -10.19 -14.53
C SER A 173 6.90 -9.46 -15.75
N TYR A 174 7.69 -8.42 -15.54
CA TYR A 174 8.55 -7.89 -16.62
C TYR A 174 9.54 -8.97 -17.05
N ILE A 175 9.83 -9.02 -18.35
CA ILE A 175 10.87 -9.89 -18.90
C ILE A 175 12.21 -9.17 -18.72
N PRO A 176 13.18 -9.72 -17.98
CA PRO A 176 14.47 -9.08 -17.79
C PRO A 176 15.24 -8.96 -19.11
N ASP A 177 15.86 -7.80 -19.32
CA ASP A 177 16.77 -7.51 -20.43
C ASP A 177 18.15 -7.10 -19.89
N ASP A 178 19.09 -6.74 -20.78
CA ASP A 178 20.44 -6.33 -20.38
C ASP A 178 20.48 -5.09 -19.46
N ARG A 179 19.42 -4.26 -19.47
CA ARG A 179 19.30 -3.04 -18.65
C ARG A 179 18.77 -3.34 -17.24
N THR A 180 17.87 -4.32 -17.13
CA THR A 180 17.10 -4.63 -15.90
C THR A 180 17.54 -5.90 -15.19
N LYS A 181 18.34 -6.75 -15.85
CA LYS A 181 18.87 -7.99 -15.27
C LYS A 181 19.76 -7.71 -14.06
N GLY A 182 19.40 -8.28 -12.91
CA GLY A 182 20.20 -8.18 -11.69
C GLY A 182 21.53 -8.94 -11.83
N ASN A 183 22.65 -8.23 -11.72
CA ASN A 183 23.99 -8.84 -11.74
C ASN A 183 24.52 -9.08 -10.31
N ARG A 184 24.68 -8.01 -9.52
CA ARG A 184 25.17 -8.10 -8.13
C ARG A 184 24.03 -8.36 -7.16
N ILE A 185 24.13 -9.44 -6.39
CA ILE A 185 23.10 -9.89 -5.42
C ILE A 185 21.75 -10.02 -6.15
N ALA A 186 21.75 -10.80 -7.23
CA ALA A 186 20.62 -10.95 -8.14
C ALA A 186 19.35 -11.45 -7.45
N LYS A 187 19.49 -12.26 -6.39
CA LYS A 187 18.37 -12.77 -5.56
C LYS A 187 17.47 -11.68 -4.95
N ARG A 188 17.97 -10.45 -4.81
CA ARG A 188 17.22 -9.29 -4.33
C ARG A 188 16.44 -8.55 -5.43
N THR A 189 16.66 -8.93 -6.69
CA THR A 189 16.04 -8.28 -7.85
C THR A 189 14.82 -9.09 -8.26
N VAL A 190 13.68 -8.44 -8.31
CA VAL A 190 12.41 -9.03 -8.72
C VAL A 190 11.77 -8.21 -9.83
N TYR A 191 10.87 -8.82 -10.57
CA TYR A 191 10.30 -8.28 -11.80
C TYR A 191 8.76 -8.21 -11.75
N ASP A 192 8.19 -8.42 -10.57
CA ASP A 192 6.76 -8.31 -10.29
C ASP A 192 6.26 -6.89 -10.61
N ALA A 193 5.30 -6.78 -11.54
CA ALA A 193 4.82 -5.47 -11.97
C ALA A 193 4.09 -4.72 -10.85
N ASP A 194 3.37 -5.41 -9.98
CA ASP A 194 2.69 -4.78 -8.83
C ASP A 194 3.67 -4.09 -7.90
N LEU A 195 4.76 -4.78 -7.54
CA LEU A 195 5.79 -4.19 -6.69
C LEU A 195 6.45 -3.00 -7.38
N VAL A 196 6.79 -3.12 -8.67
CA VAL A 196 7.39 -2.01 -9.43
C VAL A 196 6.46 -0.80 -9.45
N HIS A 197 5.20 -0.99 -9.83
CA HIS A 197 4.21 0.09 -9.93
C HIS A 197 3.94 0.69 -8.56
N GLY A 198 3.76 -0.14 -7.53
CA GLY A 198 3.52 0.34 -6.17
C GLY A 198 4.68 1.15 -5.59
N LEU A 199 5.94 0.83 -5.95
CA LEU A 199 7.10 1.63 -5.57
C LEU A 199 7.16 2.97 -6.32
N ILE A 200 6.78 2.99 -7.61
CA ILE A 200 6.64 4.25 -8.37
C ILE A 200 5.56 5.13 -7.74
N ASP A 201 4.41 4.56 -7.37
CA ASP A 201 3.27 5.30 -6.84
C ASP A 201 3.50 5.79 -5.40
N SER A 202 4.25 5.02 -4.61
CA SER A 202 4.61 5.40 -3.24
C SER A 202 5.67 6.50 -3.18
N ALA A 203 6.37 6.79 -4.28
CA ALA A 203 7.50 7.71 -4.26
C ALA A 203 7.01 9.14 -4.25
N PRO A 204 7.38 9.98 -3.26
CA PRO A 204 6.99 11.38 -3.27
C PRO A 204 7.58 12.12 -4.47
N ILE A 205 8.73 11.66 -4.98
CA ILE A 205 9.45 12.23 -6.11
C ILE A 205 10.05 11.10 -6.95
N LEU A 206 9.78 11.12 -8.26
CA LEU A 206 10.42 10.26 -9.24
C LEU A 206 11.65 10.94 -9.82
N HIS A 207 12.71 10.17 -10.05
CA HIS A 207 13.91 10.65 -10.74
C HIS A 207 13.88 10.21 -12.20
N VAL A 208 13.62 11.15 -13.10
CA VAL A 208 13.46 10.88 -14.54
C VAL A 208 14.75 11.24 -15.27
N SER A 209 15.45 10.23 -15.75
CA SER A 209 16.72 10.34 -16.46
C SER A 209 16.53 10.18 -17.97
N PHE A 210 17.20 11.01 -18.76
CA PHE A 210 17.16 10.96 -20.22
C PHE A 210 18.43 11.57 -20.82
N ASN A 211 18.73 11.20 -22.08
CA ASN A 211 19.85 11.77 -22.81
C ASN A 211 19.40 13.04 -23.53
N ALA A 212 19.82 14.19 -23.01
CA ALA A 212 19.56 15.47 -23.67
C ALA A 212 20.70 15.79 -24.67
N PRO A 213 20.40 16.20 -25.92
CA PRO A 213 21.43 16.60 -26.88
C PRO A 213 22.18 17.84 -26.39
N SER A 214 23.52 17.87 -26.40
CA SER A 214 24.26 19.09 -26.04
C SER A 214 23.94 20.24 -27.01
N GLN A 215 23.84 21.48 -26.50
CA GLN A 215 23.71 22.66 -27.36
C GLN A 215 25.01 22.97 -28.11
N ASP A 216 26.14 22.52 -27.57
CA ASP A 216 27.46 22.62 -28.16
C ASP A 216 27.96 21.20 -28.45
N PRO A 217 28.09 20.80 -29.74
CA PRO A 217 28.60 19.48 -30.11
C PRO A 217 30.03 19.18 -29.62
N SER A 218 30.80 20.21 -29.24
CA SER A 218 32.14 20.04 -28.67
C SER A 218 32.14 19.81 -27.15
N SER A 219 31.00 20.02 -26.49
CA SER A 219 30.83 19.78 -25.06
C SER A 219 30.44 18.30 -24.77
N PRO A 220 30.90 17.73 -23.64
CA PRO A 220 30.54 16.37 -23.26
C PRO A 220 29.04 16.23 -23.02
N GLN A 221 28.44 15.15 -23.53
CA GLN A 221 27.05 14.82 -23.29
C GLN A 221 26.89 14.12 -21.94
N PHE A 222 26.05 14.68 -21.06
CA PHE A 222 25.68 14.07 -19.79
C PHE A 222 24.24 13.58 -19.81
N PRO A 223 23.91 12.47 -19.13
CA PRO A 223 22.53 12.15 -18.82
C PRO A 223 21.95 13.28 -17.95
N THR A 224 20.73 13.71 -18.27
CA THR A 224 19.99 14.69 -17.47
C THR A 224 19.03 13.95 -16.56
N ILE A 225 18.93 14.36 -15.30
CA ILE A 225 17.99 13.80 -14.33
C ILE A 225 17.10 14.92 -13.81
N LEU A 226 15.78 14.73 -13.87
CA LEU A 226 14.79 15.66 -13.34
C LEU A 226 13.97 15.00 -12.23
N PRO A 227 13.91 15.62 -11.03
CA PRO A 227 12.93 15.26 -10.01
C PRO A 227 11.52 15.70 -10.46
N MET A 228 10.57 14.78 -10.52
CA MET A 228 9.22 15.02 -11.03
C MET A 228 8.17 14.29 -10.19
N LEU A 229 6.96 14.88 -10.05
CA LEU A 229 5.82 14.12 -9.52
C LEU A 229 5.19 13.32 -10.65
N GLY A 230 4.86 12.08 -10.35
CA GLY A 230 4.16 11.18 -11.25
C GLY A 230 3.73 9.93 -10.54
N CYS A 231 3.00 9.10 -11.27
CA CYS A 231 2.49 7.82 -10.80
C CYS A 231 2.10 6.96 -12.00
N THR A 232 1.86 5.69 -11.76
CA THR A 232 1.31 4.77 -12.73
C THR A 232 -0.18 5.01 -12.93
N GLY A 233 -0.67 4.72 -14.12
CA GLY A 233 -2.08 4.82 -14.46
C GLY A 233 -2.39 4.15 -15.78
N GLN A 234 -3.67 3.87 -16.01
CA GLN A 234 -4.14 3.26 -17.24
C GLN A 234 -5.33 4.04 -17.80
N PHE A 235 -5.11 4.74 -18.91
CA PHE A 235 -6.15 5.44 -19.64
C PHE A 235 -6.62 4.62 -20.86
N SER A 236 -7.94 4.46 -21.02
CA SER A 236 -8.52 3.74 -22.17
C SER A 236 -8.18 4.45 -23.49
N PRO A 237 -7.81 3.73 -24.58
CA PRO A 237 -7.88 2.28 -24.76
C PRO A 237 -6.57 1.53 -24.47
N ASN A 238 -5.62 2.13 -23.74
CA ASN A 238 -4.35 1.46 -23.46
C ASN A 238 -4.58 0.20 -22.63
N LYS A 239 -4.04 -0.93 -23.09
CA LYS A 239 -4.17 -2.23 -22.40
C LYS A 239 -3.27 -2.38 -21.19
N ASN A 240 -2.15 -1.65 -21.18
CA ASN A 240 -1.12 -1.75 -20.14
C ASN A 240 -1.00 -0.41 -19.38
N PRO A 241 -0.69 -0.44 -18.08
CA PRO A 241 -0.35 0.76 -17.30
C PRO A 241 0.87 1.50 -17.88
N SER A 242 0.88 2.82 -17.72
CA SER A 242 1.98 3.72 -18.07
C SER A 242 2.32 4.61 -16.87
N ILE A 243 3.52 5.21 -16.85
CA ILE A 243 3.85 6.23 -15.85
C ILE A 243 3.48 7.60 -16.41
N TYR A 244 2.60 8.32 -15.73
CA TYR A 244 2.29 9.71 -16.02
C TYR A 244 3.15 10.61 -15.16
N ILE A 245 3.87 11.54 -15.78
CA ILE A 245 4.67 12.56 -15.11
C ILE A 245 4.21 13.94 -15.56
N HIS A 246 4.11 14.88 -14.62
CA HIS A 246 3.73 16.26 -14.93
C HIS A 246 4.93 17.21 -14.84
N GLY A 247 4.93 18.24 -15.66
CA GLY A 247 5.90 19.32 -15.62
C GLY A 247 5.42 20.50 -16.44
N SER A 248 6.26 21.52 -16.63
CA SER A 248 5.94 22.60 -17.55
C SER A 248 5.94 22.11 -19.01
N SER A 249 5.00 22.62 -19.82
CA SER A 249 4.96 22.32 -21.26
C SER A 249 6.21 22.81 -22.00
N VAL A 250 6.98 23.73 -21.41
CA VAL A 250 8.22 24.26 -21.98
C VAL A 250 9.50 23.64 -21.41
N THR A 251 9.40 22.62 -20.55
CA THR A 251 10.62 21.93 -20.08
C THR A 251 11.37 21.29 -21.26
N ARG A 252 12.69 21.15 -21.10
CA ARG A 252 13.53 20.50 -22.09
C ARG A 252 13.07 19.07 -22.38
N LEU A 253 12.68 18.33 -21.35
CA LEU A 253 12.13 16.98 -21.47
C LEU A 253 10.89 16.98 -22.38
N THR A 254 9.91 17.84 -22.11
CA THR A 254 8.69 17.95 -22.93
C THR A 254 9.01 18.30 -24.38
N ARG A 255 9.91 19.28 -24.62
CA ARG A 255 10.28 19.69 -25.98
C ARG A 255 10.94 18.57 -26.79
N LEU A 256 11.77 17.74 -26.16
CA LEU A 256 12.44 16.63 -26.85
C LEU A 256 11.46 15.55 -27.33
N THR A 257 10.29 15.42 -26.70
CA THR A 257 9.25 14.48 -27.17
C THR A 257 8.56 14.92 -28.46
N ALA A 258 8.78 16.16 -28.91
CA ALA A 258 8.22 16.65 -30.18
C ALA A 258 8.81 15.95 -31.41
N GLU A 259 10.01 15.35 -31.27
CA GLU A 259 10.68 14.59 -32.33
C GLU A 259 10.26 13.11 -32.35
N GLY A 260 9.45 12.67 -31.38
CA GLY A 260 8.98 11.30 -31.22
C GLY A 260 9.10 10.79 -29.78
N PRO A 261 8.77 9.52 -29.53
CA PRO A 261 8.90 8.91 -28.21
C PRO A 261 10.35 8.98 -27.72
N LEU A 262 10.57 9.60 -26.56
CA LEU A 262 11.89 9.82 -25.99
C LEU A 262 12.25 8.68 -25.02
N PRO A 263 13.38 7.96 -25.21
CA PRO A 263 13.85 7.00 -24.23
C PRO A 263 14.14 7.65 -22.88
N VAL A 264 13.54 7.13 -21.81
CA VAL A 264 13.70 7.60 -20.44
C VAL A 264 13.94 6.43 -19.47
N CYS A 265 14.55 6.74 -18.33
CA CYS A 265 14.66 5.86 -17.18
C CYS A 265 14.02 6.56 -15.97
N VAL A 266 13.06 5.92 -15.32
CA VAL A 266 12.34 6.45 -14.15
C VAL A 266 12.73 5.63 -12.93
N SER A 267 13.16 6.32 -11.87
CA SER A 267 13.59 5.69 -10.62
C SER A 267 12.78 6.16 -9.42
N ALA A 268 12.41 5.20 -8.57
CA ALA A 268 11.88 5.37 -7.22
C ALA A 268 12.81 4.68 -6.22
N THR A 269 13.07 5.29 -5.06
CA THR A 269 13.98 4.73 -4.04
C THR A 269 13.58 5.19 -2.65
N PHE A 270 13.61 4.25 -1.69
CA PHE A 270 13.28 4.44 -0.29
C PHE A 270 14.40 3.87 0.57
N VAL A 271 14.73 4.55 1.67
CA VAL A 271 15.61 4.02 2.72
C VAL A 271 14.72 3.68 3.91
N ASP A 272 14.69 2.39 4.25
CA ASP A 272 13.83 1.84 5.30
C ASP A 272 14.62 1.59 6.61
N GLY A 273 15.96 1.62 6.58
CA GLY A 273 16.79 1.57 7.78
C GLY A 273 18.30 1.52 7.51
N TYR A 274 19.12 1.85 8.50
CA TYR A 274 20.59 1.72 8.44
C TYR A 274 21.03 0.46 9.16
N VAL A 275 21.74 -0.42 8.46
CA VAL A 275 22.23 -1.68 9.01
C VAL A 275 23.68 -1.51 9.43
N LEU A 276 23.93 -1.70 10.72
CA LEU A 276 25.20 -1.49 11.39
C LEU A 276 25.75 -2.84 11.84
N SER A 277 26.90 -3.23 11.29
CA SER A 277 27.59 -4.50 11.52
C SER A 277 28.86 -4.32 12.37
N LEU A 278 29.52 -5.41 12.76
CA LEU A 278 30.76 -5.36 13.55
C LEU A 278 31.91 -4.65 12.80
N THR A 279 31.92 -4.73 11.47
CA THR A 279 32.89 -4.00 10.65
C THR A 279 32.20 -3.03 9.69
N PRO A 280 32.78 -1.85 9.40
CA PRO A 280 32.21 -0.92 8.45
C PRO A 280 32.03 -1.47 7.03
N PHE A 281 32.71 -2.57 6.69
CA PHE A 281 32.63 -3.21 5.38
C PHE A 281 31.27 -3.89 5.15
N HIS A 282 30.65 -4.42 6.21
CA HIS A 282 29.34 -5.08 6.16
C HIS A 282 28.17 -4.12 6.43
N ASN A 283 28.45 -2.84 6.73
CA ASN A 283 27.42 -1.83 6.91
C ASN A 283 26.58 -1.69 5.63
N SER A 284 25.28 -1.46 5.80
CA SER A 284 24.36 -1.36 4.69
C SER A 284 23.14 -0.51 5.03
N CYS A 285 22.11 -0.56 4.18
CA CYS A 285 20.79 -0.02 4.48
C CYS A 285 19.70 -0.99 4.03
N ASN A 286 18.60 -1.06 4.77
CA ASN A 286 17.36 -1.58 4.23
C ASN A 286 16.78 -0.56 3.25
N TYR A 287 16.36 -1.03 2.09
CA TYR A 287 15.87 -0.17 1.02
C TYR A 287 14.92 -0.93 0.10
N ARG A 288 14.10 -0.16 -0.61
CA ARG A 288 13.31 -0.62 -1.75
C ARG A 288 13.50 0.35 -2.90
N SER A 289 13.63 -0.15 -4.11
CA SER A 289 13.73 0.67 -5.30
C SER A 289 13.08 0.02 -6.51
N ALA A 290 12.63 0.85 -7.44
CA ALA A 290 12.14 0.42 -8.74
C ALA A 290 12.79 1.26 -9.84
N ILE A 291 13.21 0.60 -10.91
CA ILE A 291 13.79 1.21 -12.10
C ILE A 291 12.97 0.79 -13.30
N CYS A 292 12.40 1.76 -14.02
CA CYS A 292 11.59 1.54 -15.22
C CYS A 292 12.28 2.18 -16.43
N PHE A 293 12.53 1.41 -17.47
CA PHE A 293 12.96 1.90 -18.78
C PHE A 293 11.76 1.97 -19.71
N GLY A 294 11.64 3.06 -20.47
CA GLY A 294 10.48 3.25 -21.33
C GLY A 294 10.62 4.43 -22.26
N HIS A 295 9.52 4.75 -22.93
CA HIS A 295 9.45 5.82 -23.91
C HIS A 295 8.41 6.86 -23.51
N ALA A 296 8.87 8.10 -23.28
CA ALA A 296 8.04 9.23 -22.93
C ALA A 296 7.42 9.89 -24.17
N THR A 297 6.13 10.16 -24.13
CA THR A 297 5.37 10.88 -25.16
C THR A 297 4.51 11.97 -24.52
N LEU A 298 4.35 13.12 -25.20
CA LEU A 298 3.46 14.18 -24.75
C LEU A 298 1.99 13.76 -24.95
N VAL A 299 1.21 13.83 -23.89
CA VAL A 299 -0.24 13.60 -23.93
C VAL A 299 -0.91 14.79 -24.60
N GLN A 300 -1.68 14.54 -25.66
CA GLN A 300 -2.39 15.57 -26.43
C GLN A 300 -3.91 15.51 -26.26
N ASP A 301 -4.46 14.34 -25.92
CA ASP A 301 -5.89 14.18 -25.70
C ASP A 301 -6.33 14.94 -24.44
N PRO A 302 -7.25 15.92 -24.54
CA PRO A 302 -7.75 16.67 -23.39
C PRO A 302 -8.33 15.79 -22.28
N GLU A 303 -8.96 14.66 -22.60
CA GLU A 303 -9.54 13.76 -21.60
C GLU A 303 -8.44 13.03 -20.83
N GLU A 304 -7.41 12.53 -21.54
CA GLU A 304 -6.24 11.89 -20.93
C GLU A 304 -5.43 12.89 -20.08
N VAL A 305 -5.29 14.15 -20.53
CA VAL A 305 -4.63 15.21 -19.73
C VAL A 305 -5.36 15.44 -18.41
N LEU A 306 -6.70 15.58 -18.42
CA LEU A 306 -7.48 15.77 -17.21
C LEU A 306 -7.44 14.54 -16.29
N TYR A 307 -7.48 13.35 -16.87
CA TYR A 307 -7.30 12.09 -16.15
C TYR A 307 -5.95 12.07 -15.43
N ALA A 308 -4.85 12.33 -16.13
CA ALA A 308 -3.50 12.30 -15.58
C ALA A 308 -3.28 13.38 -14.52
N LEU A 309 -3.80 14.60 -14.73
CA LEU A 309 -3.72 15.67 -13.73
C LEU A 309 -4.42 15.30 -12.42
N ARG A 310 -5.63 14.74 -12.51
CA ARG A 310 -6.37 14.26 -11.34
C ARG A 310 -5.64 13.12 -10.66
N LEU A 311 -5.15 12.16 -11.44
CA LEU A 311 -4.43 10.99 -10.96
C LEU A 311 -3.15 11.39 -10.18
N ILE A 312 -2.29 12.21 -10.78
CA ILE A 312 -1.04 12.68 -10.15
C ILE A 312 -1.32 13.49 -8.89
N THR A 313 -2.35 14.36 -8.93
CA THR A 313 -2.74 15.16 -7.76
C THR A 313 -3.18 14.28 -6.60
N ASN A 314 -4.03 13.28 -6.87
CA ASN A 314 -4.57 12.39 -5.86
C ASN A 314 -3.59 11.30 -5.41
N ASN A 315 -2.60 10.96 -6.23
CA ASN A 315 -1.48 10.10 -5.82
C ASN A 315 -0.57 10.84 -4.83
N ALA A 316 -0.27 12.11 -5.08
CA ALA A 316 0.56 12.92 -4.18
C ALA A 316 -0.13 13.19 -2.84
N ILE A 317 -1.42 13.54 -2.88
CA ILE A 317 -2.24 13.79 -1.69
C ILE A 317 -3.64 13.25 -1.97
N SER A 318 -4.05 12.24 -1.22
CA SER A 318 -5.35 11.59 -1.43
C SER A 318 -6.49 12.62 -1.39
N GLU A 319 -7.38 12.56 -2.38
CA GLU A 319 -8.59 13.40 -2.51
C GLU A 319 -8.33 14.90 -2.67
N ARG A 320 -7.08 15.31 -2.95
CA ARG A 320 -6.71 16.71 -3.06
C ARG A 320 -7.33 17.41 -4.26
N TRP A 321 -7.55 16.69 -5.36
CA TRP A 321 -8.17 17.23 -6.57
C TRP A 321 -9.60 17.72 -6.29
N GLU A 322 -10.42 16.87 -5.65
CA GLU A 322 -11.81 17.16 -5.30
C GLU A 322 -11.93 18.27 -4.24
N ASN A 323 -10.91 18.40 -3.39
CA ASN A 323 -10.81 19.42 -2.35
C ASN A 323 -10.04 20.69 -2.80
N SER A 324 -9.97 20.93 -4.12
CA SER A 324 -9.36 22.10 -4.74
C SER A 324 -10.31 22.74 -5.77
N ARG A 325 -9.96 23.94 -6.30
CA ARG A 325 -10.75 24.57 -7.36
C ARG A 325 -10.63 23.77 -8.66
N VAL A 326 -11.73 23.17 -9.07
CA VAL A 326 -11.85 22.41 -10.32
C VAL A 326 -13.00 22.94 -11.19
N PRO A 327 -12.93 22.82 -12.53
CA PRO A 327 -11.79 22.31 -13.31
C PRO A 327 -10.65 23.34 -13.44
N PRO A 328 -9.45 22.91 -13.88
CA PRO A 328 -8.38 23.83 -14.27
C PRO A 328 -8.83 24.82 -15.35
N THR A 329 -8.28 26.03 -15.30
CA THR A 329 -8.44 27.05 -16.33
C THR A 329 -7.68 26.67 -17.59
N LYS A 330 -8.06 27.28 -18.73
CA LYS A 330 -7.35 27.07 -20.01
C LYS A 330 -5.87 27.43 -19.93
N ALA A 331 -5.52 28.48 -19.17
CA ALA A 331 -4.15 28.91 -19.00
C ALA A 331 -3.33 27.86 -18.25
N GLU A 332 -3.88 27.31 -17.16
CA GLU A 332 -3.23 26.25 -16.38
C GLU A 332 -2.99 25.00 -17.26
N ILE A 333 -4.00 24.54 -18.00
CA ILE A 333 -3.87 23.39 -18.90
C ILE A 333 -2.78 23.62 -19.96
N THR A 334 -2.76 24.81 -20.59
CA THR A 334 -1.81 25.11 -21.67
C THR A 334 -0.36 25.21 -21.16
N SER A 335 -0.17 25.65 -19.92
CA SER A 335 1.15 25.78 -19.30
C SER A 335 1.74 24.47 -18.76
N THR A 336 0.91 23.43 -18.63
CA THR A 336 1.29 22.13 -18.07
C THR A 336 1.49 21.10 -19.18
N GLY A 337 2.65 20.46 -19.18
CA GLY A 337 2.94 19.30 -20.01
C GLY A 337 2.76 18.02 -19.20
N ILE A 338 1.99 17.07 -19.74
CA ILE A 338 1.85 15.72 -19.20
C ILE A 338 2.58 14.76 -20.14
N LEU A 339 3.52 14.00 -19.62
CA LEU A 339 4.18 12.95 -20.38
C LEU A 339 3.67 11.59 -19.91
N LYS A 340 3.35 10.72 -20.87
CA LYS A 340 3.07 9.30 -20.67
C LYS A 340 4.32 8.50 -21.02
N VAL A 341 4.82 7.73 -20.07
CA VAL A 341 5.94 6.81 -20.26
C VAL A 341 5.39 5.39 -20.40
N GLU A 342 5.49 4.85 -21.60
CA GLU A 342 5.21 3.43 -21.85
C GLU A 342 6.39 2.62 -21.32
N ILE A 343 6.13 1.74 -20.34
CA ILE A 343 7.16 0.93 -19.70
C ILE A 343 7.53 -0.23 -20.62
N GLU A 344 8.80 -0.30 -21.00
CA GLU A 344 9.34 -1.36 -21.86
C GLU A 344 9.89 -2.52 -21.01
N SER A 345 10.68 -2.18 -19.98
CA SER A 345 11.20 -3.13 -19.01
C SER A 345 11.36 -2.46 -17.65
N ALA A 346 11.24 -3.23 -16.57
CA ALA A 346 11.44 -2.70 -15.23
C ALA A 346 11.96 -3.77 -14.27
N SER A 347 12.55 -3.32 -13.17
CA SER A 347 12.94 -4.18 -12.05
C SER A 347 12.75 -3.47 -10.73
N ALA A 348 12.48 -4.25 -9.69
CA ALA A 348 12.52 -3.80 -8.30
C ALA A 348 13.67 -4.48 -7.57
N LYS A 349 14.25 -3.79 -6.59
CA LYS A 349 15.29 -4.35 -5.72
C LYS A 349 15.03 -3.97 -4.28
N THR A 350 15.06 -4.97 -3.40
CA THR A 350 14.79 -4.80 -1.98
C THR A 350 15.92 -5.38 -1.12
N ARG A 351 16.21 -4.72 0.00
CA ARG A 351 17.04 -5.27 1.08
C ARG A 351 16.29 -5.07 2.40
N VAL A 352 16.18 -6.15 3.14
CA VAL A 352 15.54 -6.25 4.47
C VAL A 352 16.47 -7.03 5.40
N GLY A 353 16.13 -7.07 6.69
CA GLY A 353 16.80 -7.80 7.74
C GLY A 353 18.00 -7.08 8.36
N GLY A 354 18.66 -7.83 9.25
CA GLY A 354 19.76 -7.37 10.08
C GLY A 354 21.15 -7.33 9.40
N PRO A 355 22.20 -7.07 10.20
CA PRO A 355 23.58 -7.21 9.79
C PRO A 355 23.96 -8.69 9.59
N ASP A 356 24.90 -8.94 8.69
CA ASP A 356 25.44 -10.27 8.38
C ASP A 356 26.96 -10.19 8.50
N ASP A 357 27.47 -10.53 9.69
CA ASP A 357 28.87 -10.41 10.06
C ASP A 357 29.65 -11.70 9.80
N ASP A 358 30.92 -11.55 9.42
CA ASP A 358 31.79 -12.69 9.18
C ASP A 358 31.99 -13.53 10.45
N LYS A 359 32.09 -14.85 10.28
CA LYS A 359 32.29 -15.79 11.40
C LYS A 359 33.55 -15.49 12.22
N SER A 360 34.58 -14.86 11.64
CA SER A 360 35.78 -14.43 12.38
C SER A 360 35.47 -13.31 13.35
N ASP A 361 34.70 -12.32 12.92
CA ASP A 361 34.37 -11.13 13.70
C ASP A 361 33.40 -11.51 14.82
N LEU A 362 32.48 -12.44 14.54
CA LEU A 362 31.61 -13.05 15.54
C LEU A 362 32.35 -13.86 16.62
N ARG A 363 33.61 -14.28 16.39
CA ARG A 363 34.44 -14.97 17.38
C ARG A 363 35.37 -14.03 18.16
N ASP A 364 35.49 -12.78 17.73
CA ASP A 364 36.27 -11.77 18.44
C ASP A 364 35.41 -11.12 19.53
N GLU A 365 35.54 -11.61 20.75
CA GLU A 365 34.81 -11.10 21.92
C GLU A 365 35.08 -9.61 22.16
N GLY A 366 36.32 -9.14 21.96
CA GLY A 366 36.68 -7.74 22.18
C GLY A 366 35.95 -6.80 21.22
N THR A 367 35.83 -7.20 19.95
CA THR A 367 35.06 -6.46 18.96
C THR A 367 33.56 -6.47 19.28
N ARG A 368 33.00 -7.62 19.68
CA ARG A 368 31.58 -7.75 20.05
C ARG A 368 31.18 -7.01 21.32
N GLU A 369 32.09 -6.89 22.29
CA GLU A 369 31.85 -6.14 23.53
C GLU A 369 31.96 -4.63 23.33
N SER A 370 32.77 -4.19 22.35
CA SER A 370 33.04 -2.77 22.09
C SER A 370 32.22 -2.16 20.95
N THR A 371 31.51 -2.98 20.17
CA THR A 371 30.78 -2.54 18.97
C THR A 371 29.29 -2.88 19.05
N TRP A 372 28.44 -1.86 18.95
CA TRP A 372 26.99 -2.05 18.83
C TRP A 372 26.62 -2.47 17.40
N VAL A 373 25.72 -3.45 17.27
CA VAL A 373 25.29 -4.05 16.01
C VAL A 373 23.77 -4.10 15.98
N GLY A 374 23.17 -3.78 14.84
CA GLY A 374 21.72 -3.78 14.69
C GLY A 374 21.25 -2.92 13.53
N VAL A 375 19.97 -2.57 13.55
CA VAL A 375 19.35 -1.72 12.53
C VAL A 375 18.76 -0.48 13.19
N VAL A 376 18.94 0.67 12.55
CA VAL A 376 18.21 1.91 12.88
C VAL A 376 17.13 2.09 11.79
N PRO A 377 15.86 1.76 12.06
CA PRO A 377 14.77 2.00 11.11
C PRO A 377 14.70 3.46 10.69
N SER A 378 14.35 3.72 9.43
CA SER A 378 14.27 5.06 8.86
C SER A 378 13.01 5.16 8.01
N TYR A 379 12.20 6.18 8.25
CA TYR A 379 10.99 6.43 7.48
C TYR A 379 10.67 7.92 7.40
N GLN A 380 9.84 8.30 6.43
CA GLN A 380 9.37 9.68 6.29
C GLN A 380 8.14 9.90 7.16
N VAL A 381 8.15 11.00 7.91
CA VAL A 381 6.99 11.49 8.67
C VAL A 381 6.54 12.82 8.09
N LEU A 382 5.25 12.89 7.75
CA LEU A 382 4.53 14.12 7.48
C LEU A 382 4.18 14.79 8.81
N GLY A 383 4.54 16.08 8.93
CA GLY A 383 4.19 16.88 10.10
C GLY A 383 2.77 17.43 10.05
N ASP A 384 2.38 18.14 11.10
CA ASP A 384 1.07 18.79 11.19
C ASP A 384 0.86 19.82 10.06
N PRO A 385 -0.33 19.87 9.43
CA PRO A 385 -0.63 20.86 8.40
C PRO A 385 -0.51 22.30 8.93
N VAL A 386 0.36 23.09 8.30
CA VAL A 386 0.54 24.51 8.64
C VAL A 386 -0.30 25.36 7.70
N PRO A 387 -1.28 26.14 8.21
CA PRO A 387 -2.13 26.96 7.36
C PRO A 387 -1.36 28.16 6.78
N ALA A 388 -1.62 28.50 5.52
CA ALA A 388 -1.15 29.74 4.93
C ALA A 388 -1.84 30.96 5.56
N GLU A 389 -1.20 32.13 5.52
CA GLU A 389 -1.74 33.37 6.10
C GLU A 389 -3.12 33.75 5.54
N TYR A 390 -3.37 33.46 4.26
CA TYR A 390 -4.65 33.73 3.60
C TYR A 390 -5.69 32.61 3.74
N ASN A 391 -5.36 31.52 4.45
CA ASN A 391 -6.32 30.43 4.69
C ASN A 391 -7.51 30.95 5.51
N ARG A 392 -8.73 30.62 5.04
CA ARG A 392 -9.98 30.98 5.72
C ARG A 392 -10.73 29.79 6.29
N VAL A 393 -10.21 28.58 6.09
CA VAL A 393 -10.83 27.36 6.63
C VAL A 393 -10.30 27.17 8.06
N GLU A 394 -11.19 27.27 9.05
CA GLU A 394 -10.82 27.26 10.47
C GLU A 394 -10.18 25.95 10.94
N ARG A 395 -10.61 24.82 10.36
CA ARG A 395 -10.15 23.48 10.73
C ARG A 395 -9.46 22.81 9.54
N VAL A 396 -8.43 22.04 9.83
CA VAL A 396 -7.84 21.14 8.85
C VAL A 396 -8.92 20.16 8.39
N PRO A 397 -9.18 20.03 7.07
CA PRO A 397 -10.16 19.07 6.57
C PRO A 397 -9.83 17.64 6.98
N GLU A 398 -10.85 16.83 7.27
CA GLU A 398 -10.71 15.45 7.75
C GLU A 398 -9.86 14.60 6.79
N TYR A 399 -10.11 14.69 5.47
CA TYR A 399 -9.36 13.95 4.44
C TYR A 399 -7.84 14.21 4.52
N LEU A 400 -7.42 15.40 4.94
CA LEU A 400 -6.01 15.75 5.03
C LEU A 400 -5.38 15.20 6.31
N ASN A 401 -6.12 15.20 7.43
CA ASN A 401 -5.66 14.56 8.67
C ASN A 401 -5.56 13.04 8.50
N ASP A 402 -6.55 12.43 7.86
CA ASP A 402 -6.56 11.00 7.55
C ASP A 402 -5.36 10.64 6.67
N TRP A 403 -5.12 11.40 5.58
CA TRP A 403 -3.96 11.18 4.71
C TRP A 403 -2.62 11.29 5.47
N VAL A 404 -2.43 12.29 6.33
CA VAL A 404 -1.21 12.42 7.14
C VAL A 404 -1.03 11.20 8.05
N ALA A 405 -2.08 10.79 8.76
CA ALA A 405 -2.03 9.67 9.66
C ALA A 405 -1.73 8.35 8.92
N ASP A 406 -2.42 8.10 7.81
CA ASP A 406 -2.28 6.90 7.00
C ASP A 406 -0.87 6.77 6.41
N VAL A 407 -0.33 7.85 5.84
CA VAL A 407 1.03 7.84 5.27
C VAL A 407 2.09 7.62 6.36
N ASN A 408 1.95 8.27 7.51
CA ASN A 408 2.90 8.12 8.61
C ASN A 408 2.91 6.68 9.15
N SER A 409 1.72 6.12 9.40
CA SER A 409 1.57 4.74 9.86
C SER A 409 2.13 3.75 8.83
N LEU A 410 1.86 3.97 7.55
CA LEU A 410 2.36 3.09 6.48
C LEU A 410 3.88 3.15 6.33
N ASN A 411 4.46 4.34 6.44
CA ASN A 411 5.90 4.52 6.34
C ASN A 411 6.63 3.91 7.55
N GLU A 412 6.07 4.07 8.75
CA GLU A 412 6.61 3.43 9.96
C GLU A 412 6.58 1.91 9.84
N GLN A 413 5.45 1.33 9.45
CA GLN A 413 5.33 -0.12 9.24
C GLN A 413 6.35 -0.65 8.24
N LYS A 414 6.51 0.01 7.08
CA LYS A 414 7.51 -0.36 6.07
C LYS A 414 8.93 -0.46 6.64
N ALA A 415 9.30 0.48 7.52
CA ALA A 415 10.62 0.50 8.12
C ALA A 415 10.79 -0.55 9.20
N VAL A 416 9.75 -0.81 10.00
CA VAL A 416 9.76 -1.86 11.04
C VAL A 416 9.80 -3.25 10.41
N ASP A 417 8.93 -3.54 9.44
CA ASP A 417 8.90 -4.83 8.73
C ASP A 417 10.25 -5.14 8.07
N ALA A 418 10.88 -4.11 7.49
CA ALA A 418 12.18 -4.28 6.87
C ALA A 418 13.27 -4.70 7.86
N VAL A 419 13.09 -4.52 9.18
CA VAL A 419 13.98 -5.04 10.21
C VAL A 419 13.62 -6.47 10.62
N ASP A 420 12.32 -6.74 10.77
CA ASP A 420 11.81 -8.00 11.31
C ASP A 420 11.84 -9.15 10.29
N GLU A 421 11.83 -8.86 8.99
CA GLU A 421 12.02 -9.87 7.96
C GLU A 421 13.42 -10.51 8.04
N GLU A 422 13.47 -11.84 8.16
CA GLU A 422 14.72 -12.58 8.03
C GLU A 422 15.30 -12.33 6.62
N GLY A 423 16.34 -11.49 6.56
CA GLY A 423 17.06 -11.21 5.33
C GLY A 423 17.65 -12.51 4.80
N GLY A 424 17.04 -13.08 3.76
CA GLY A 424 17.41 -14.40 3.22
C GLY A 424 18.93 -14.57 3.11
N GLU A 425 19.44 -15.57 3.84
CA GLU A 425 20.86 -15.84 4.08
C GLU A 425 21.72 -15.59 2.83
N SER A 426 22.71 -14.70 2.94
CA SER A 426 23.69 -14.27 1.91
C SER A 426 24.26 -15.42 1.10
#